data_AF-K1T3X9-F1
#
_entry.id   AF-K1T3X9-F1
#
_cell.length_a   1.000
_cell.length_b   1.000
_cell.length_c   1.000
_cell.angle_alpha   90.00
_cell.angle_beta   90.00
_cell.angle_gamma   90.00
#
_symmetry.space_group_name_H-M   'P 1'
#
loop_
_entity.id
_entity.type
_entity.pdbx_description
1 polymer ?
#
loop_
_entity_poly.entity_id
_entity_poly.type
_entity_poly.pdbx_seq_one_letter_code
_entity_poly.pdbx_strand_id
1 'polypeptide(L)'
;FHWNHCIEKIHTTTPLSYRDYTGTIDGSAYGIVKNYQYPQISFVSTRTKLKNLFLTGQNLNVHGALGVTLTAMLTCSEFVGQEYLAKKVGNA
;
A
#
# COMPACT_ATOMS: atom_id res chain seq x y z
N PHE A 1 1.03 31.52 -20.78
CA PHE A 1 -0.03 30.49 -20.66
C PHE A 1 -1.39 31.18 -20.70
N HIS A 2 -2.21 30.89 -21.70
CA HIS A 2 -3.39 31.71 -22.07
C HIS A 2 -4.69 31.32 -21.32
N TRP A 3 -4.66 30.32 -20.44
CA TRP A 3 -5.86 29.71 -19.84
C TRP A 3 -6.24 30.23 -18.43
N ASN A 4 -5.47 31.16 -17.86
CA ASN A 4 -5.66 31.63 -16.48
C ASN A 4 -7.06 32.23 -16.21
N HIS A 5 -7.73 32.77 -17.23
CA HIS A 5 -9.03 33.41 -17.11
C HIS A 5 -10.21 32.43 -16.95
N CYS A 6 -9.98 31.11 -17.12
CA CYS A 6 -11.01 30.08 -16.99
C CYS A 6 -10.81 29.16 -15.76
N ILE A 7 -9.86 29.45 -14.88
CA ILE A 7 -9.54 28.60 -13.72
C ILE A 7 -10.33 29.09 -12.50
N GLU A 8 -11.28 28.29 -12.01
CA GLU A 8 -12.03 28.60 -10.78
C GLU A 8 -11.19 28.38 -9.51
N LYS A 9 -10.45 27.27 -9.45
CA LYS A 9 -9.67 26.84 -8.28
C LYS A 9 -8.41 26.11 -8.69
N ILE A 10 -7.37 26.23 -7.88
CA ILE A 10 -6.10 25.49 -8.02
C ILE A 10 -5.84 24.75 -6.71
N HIS A 11 -5.58 23.45 -6.82
CA HIS A 11 -5.11 22.62 -5.73
C HIS A 11 -3.74 22.06 -6.08
N THR A 12 -2.87 21.93 -5.08
CA THR A 12 -1.51 21.42 -5.27
C THR A 12 -1.23 20.37 -4.22
N THR A 13 -0.59 19.29 -4.65
CA THR A 13 -0.03 18.26 -3.77
C THR A 13 1.46 18.18 -4.03
N THR A 14 2.24 17.98 -2.97
CA THR A 14 3.69 17.80 -3.04
C THR A 14 4.06 16.56 -2.22
N PRO A 15 5.29 16.05 -2.29
CA PRO A 15 5.75 15.00 -1.38
C PRO A 15 5.52 15.37 0.11
N LEU A 16 5.60 16.65 0.48
CA LEU A 16 5.28 17.10 1.84
C LEU A 16 3.81 16.81 2.21
N SER A 17 2.89 16.94 1.25
CA SER A 17 1.49 16.58 1.44
C SER A 17 1.35 15.09 1.79
N TYR A 18 2.05 14.18 1.11
CA TYR A 18 1.99 12.75 1.44
C TYR A 18 2.67 12.42 2.77
N ARG A 19 3.80 13.08 3.08
CA ARG A 19 4.47 12.92 4.37
C ARG A 19 3.54 13.32 5.52
N ASP A 20 2.90 14.47 5.41
CA ASP A 20 2.11 15.04 6.50
C ASP A 20 0.69 14.45 6.57
N TYR A 21 0.10 14.09 5.43
CA TYR A 21 -1.27 13.55 5.37
C TYR A 21 -1.36 12.04 5.63
N THR A 22 -0.45 11.24 5.06
CA THR A 22 -0.48 9.77 5.19
C THR A 22 0.65 9.22 6.05
N GLY A 23 1.52 10.07 6.60
CA GLY A 23 2.67 9.64 7.39
C GLY A 23 3.73 8.91 6.57
N THR A 24 3.73 9.05 5.23
CA THR A 24 4.68 8.31 4.40
C THR A 24 6.06 8.95 4.44
N ILE A 25 7.09 8.18 4.81
CA ILE A 25 8.48 8.64 4.84
C ILE A 25 8.85 9.25 3.47
N ASP A 26 9.50 10.41 3.51
CA ASP A 26 9.92 11.21 2.36
C ASP A 26 8.81 11.59 1.37
N GLY A 27 7.54 11.43 1.76
CA GLY A 27 6.41 11.71 0.88
C GLY A 27 6.28 10.74 -0.28
N SER A 28 6.73 9.48 -0.13
CA SER A 28 6.60 8.49 -1.20
C SER A 28 5.14 8.21 -1.57
N ALA A 29 4.83 8.22 -2.86
CA ALA A 29 3.51 7.85 -3.37
C ALA A 29 3.27 6.33 -3.35
N TYR A 30 4.35 5.53 -3.37
CA TYR A 30 4.31 4.07 -3.55
C TYR A 30 5.03 3.31 -2.43
N GLY A 31 5.21 3.95 -1.28
CA GLY A 31 5.86 3.31 -0.13
C GLY A 31 7.34 3.02 -0.35
N ILE A 32 7.83 1.93 0.25
CA ILE A 32 9.24 1.53 0.24
C ILE A 32 9.64 1.02 -1.14
N VAL A 33 10.74 1.55 -1.69
CA VAL A 33 11.32 1.13 -2.96
C VAL A 33 11.76 -0.34 -2.87
N LYS A 34 11.31 -1.15 -3.85
CA LYS A 34 11.69 -2.56 -3.96
C LYS A 34 13.02 -2.67 -4.70
N ASN A 35 14.03 -3.25 -4.06
CA ASN A 35 15.34 -3.44 -4.69
C ASN A 35 15.30 -4.68 -5.58
N TYR A 36 15.41 -4.49 -6.90
CA TYR A 36 15.34 -5.58 -7.87
C TYR A 36 16.53 -6.57 -7.77
N GLN A 37 17.69 -6.13 -7.27
CA GLN A 37 18.87 -6.98 -7.07
C GLN A 37 18.68 -7.89 -5.84
N TYR A 38 17.95 -7.40 -4.84
CA TYR A 38 17.68 -8.09 -3.59
C TYR A 38 16.19 -7.98 -3.25
N PRO A 39 15.30 -8.69 -3.94
CA PRO A 39 13.85 -8.54 -3.72
C PRO A 39 13.44 -8.95 -2.31
N GLN A 40 14.10 -9.96 -1.75
CA GLN A 40 13.81 -10.54 -0.44
C GLN A 40 13.90 -9.52 0.71
N ILE A 41 14.87 -8.60 0.67
CA ILE A 41 15.05 -7.59 1.73
C ILE A 41 13.93 -6.54 1.74
N SER A 42 13.20 -6.42 0.63
CA SER A 42 12.13 -5.45 0.48
C SER A 42 10.75 -6.04 0.78
N PHE A 43 10.66 -7.34 1.08
CA PHE A 43 9.41 -7.99 1.47
C PHE A 43 9.24 -7.98 3.00
N VAL A 44 8.10 -7.46 3.45
CA VAL A 44 7.72 -7.46 4.87
C VAL A 44 6.55 -8.42 5.06
N SER A 45 6.70 -9.36 6.00
CA SER A 45 5.67 -10.32 6.37
C SER A 45 4.42 -9.65 6.92
N THR A 46 3.25 -10.20 6.58
CA THR A 46 1.95 -9.84 7.18
C THR A 46 1.92 -10.17 8.67
N ARG A 47 2.59 -11.25 9.10
CA ARG A 47 2.67 -11.68 10.49
C ARG A 47 3.96 -11.18 11.13
N THR A 48 3.83 -10.55 12.30
CA THR A 48 4.96 -10.15 13.13
C THR A 48 5.31 -11.22 14.17
N LYS A 49 6.45 -11.06 14.86
CA LYS A 49 6.82 -11.90 16.00
C LYS A 49 5.94 -11.64 17.23
N LEU A 50 5.26 -10.49 17.28
CA LEU A 50 4.34 -10.15 18.36
C LEU A 50 3.00 -10.84 18.12
N LYS A 51 2.51 -11.56 19.14
CA LYS A 51 1.22 -12.25 19.05
C LYS A 51 0.12 -11.21 18.79
N ASN A 52 -0.78 -11.55 17.87
CA ASN A 52 -1.94 -10.75 17.50
C ASN A 52 -1.63 -9.38 16.88
N LEU A 53 -0.40 -9.16 16.39
CA LEU A 53 -0.05 -7.97 15.61
C LEU A 53 0.29 -8.37 14.17
N PHE A 54 -0.50 -7.84 13.24
CA PHE A 54 -0.38 -8.08 11.81
C PHE A 54 -0.20 -6.75 11.06
N LEU A 55 0.50 -6.81 9.94
CA LEU A 55 0.79 -5.67 9.07
C LEU A 55 0.03 -5.80 7.77
N THR A 56 -0.37 -4.67 7.19
CA THR A 56 -1.01 -4.60 5.88
C THR A 56 -0.65 -3.31 5.14
N GLY A 57 -0.94 -3.25 3.84
CA GLY A 57 -0.74 -2.06 3.01
C GLY A 57 0.49 -2.12 2.10
N GLN A 58 0.75 -1.00 1.43
CA GLN A 58 1.66 -0.92 0.27
C GLN A 58 3.13 -1.23 0.57
N ASN A 59 3.55 -1.08 1.83
CA ASN A 59 4.95 -1.29 2.22
C ASN A 59 5.33 -2.77 2.31
N LEU A 60 4.37 -3.69 2.38
CA LEU A 60 4.66 -5.12 2.58
C LEU A 60 5.29 -5.74 1.34
N ASN A 61 4.48 -5.97 0.30
CA ASN A 61 4.92 -6.74 -0.87
C ASN A 61 4.74 -5.98 -2.17
N VAL A 62 3.58 -5.36 -2.37
CA VAL A 62 3.22 -4.69 -3.62
C VAL A 62 2.59 -3.34 -3.32
N HIS A 63 3.03 -2.30 -4.04
CA HIS A 63 2.54 -0.94 -3.87
C HIS A 63 1.34 -0.62 -4.78
N GLY A 64 0.72 0.54 -4.57
CA GLY A 64 -0.44 1.01 -5.33
C GLY A 64 -1.74 0.29 -4.93
N ALA A 65 -2.87 0.77 -5.44
CA ALA A 65 -4.19 0.32 -5.00
C ALA A 65 -4.39 -1.21 -5.14
N LEU A 66 -4.01 -1.79 -6.28
CA LEU A 66 -4.08 -3.24 -6.51
C LEU A 66 -3.16 -4.01 -5.55
N GLY A 67 -1.95 -3.51 -5.34
CA GLY A 67 -1.00 -4.11 -4.40
C GLY A 67 -1.52 -4.10 -2.97
N VAL A 68 -2.11 -2.99 -2.54
CA VAL A 68 -2.75 -2.86 -1.23
C VAL A 68 -3.87 -3.87 -1.08
N THR A 69 -4.76 -4.00 -2.07
CA THR A 69 -5.84 -5.00 -2.04
C THR A 69 -5.31 -6.42 -1.87
N LEU A 70 -4.24 -6.79 -2.61
CA LEU A 70 -3.61 -8.09 -2.46
C LEU A 70 -2.99 -8.28 -1.06
N THR A 71 -2.25 -7.28 -0.56
CA THR A 71 -1.66 -7.36 0.79
C THR A 71 -2.72 -7.45 1.88
N ALA A 72 -3.86 -6.79 1.72
CA ALA A 72 -5.01 -6.90 2.62
C ALA A 72 -5.58 -8.33 2.60
N MET A 73 -5.75 -8.93 1.42
CA MET A 73 -6.19 -10.31 1.29
C MET A 73 -5.22 -11.28 1.98
N LEU A 74 -3.91 -11.11 1.77
CA LEU A 74 -2.89 -11.92 2.45
C LEU A 74 -2.94 -11.74 3.97
N THR A 75 -3.16 -10.51 4.45
CA THR A 75 -3.28 -10.25 5.90
C THR A 75 -4.53 -10.94 6.47
N CYS A 76 -5.67 -10.83 5.79
CA CYS A 76 -6.91 -11.51 6.17
C CYS A 76 -6.74 -13.05 6.19
N SER A 77 -5.94 -13.59 5.28
CA SER A 77 -5.68 -15.04 5.23
C SER A 77 -4.99 -15.58 6.50
N GLU A 78 -4.27 -14.75 7.24
CA GLU A 78 -3.68 -15.11 8.53
C GLU A 78 -4.72 -15.38 9.63
N PHE A 79 -5.95 -14.89 9.44
CA PHE A 79 -7.06 -15.05 10.39
C PHE A 79 -8.01 -16.18 9.99
N VAL A 80 -8.35 -16.29 8.70
CA VAL A 80 -9.41 -17.21 8.22
C VAL A 80 -8.89 -18.36 7.36
N GLY A 81 -7.60 -18.36 7.03
CA GLY A 81 -6.98 -19.32 6.12
C GLY A 81 -7.05 -18.88 4.66
N GLN A 82 -5.95 -19.10 3.94
CA GLN A 82 -5.79 -18.70 2.54
C GLN A 82 -6.76 -19.41 1.59
N GLU A 83 -6.95 -20.71 1.76
CA GLU A 83 -7.84 -21.51 0.90
C GLU A 83 -9.30 -21.06 1.03
N TYR A 84 -9.78 -20.88 2.28
CA TYR A 84 -11.13 -20.40 2.56
C TYR A 84 -11.36 -19.03 1.91
N LEU A 85 -10.44 -18.09 2.12
CA LEU A 85 -10.56 -16.74 1.60
C LEU A 85 -10.53 -16.71 0.08
N ALA A 86 -9.59 -17.45 -0.55
CA ALA A 86 -9.48 -17.53 -1.99
C ALA A 86 -10.75 -18.11 -2.63
N LYS A 87 -11.31 -19.18 -2.06
CA LYS A 87 -12.56 -19.78 -2.53
C LYS A 87 -13.75 -18.82 -2.39
N LYS A 88 -13.81 -18.05 -1.30
CA LYS A 88 -14.91 -17.11 -1.05
C LYS A 88 -14.87 -15.91 -2.01
N VAL A 89 -13.68 -15.41 -2.33
CA VAL A 89 -13.49 -14.28 -3.26
C VAL A 89 -13.60 -14.73 -4.71
N GLY A 90 -13.05 -15.89 -5.08
CA GLY A 90 -13.08 -16.38 -6.46
C GLY A 90 -14.44 -16.93 -6.93
N ASN A 91 -15.35 -17.23 -6.00
CA ASN A 91 -16.74 -17.59 -6.30
C ASN A 91 -17.71 -16.39 -6.19
N ALA A 92 -17.19 -15.17 -6.06
CA ALA A 92 -17.97 -13.93 -6.04
C ALA A 92 -18.10 -13.32 -7.44
#